data_AF-A0A7W1KMW6-F1
#
_entry.id   AF-A0A7W1KMW6-F1
#
_cell.length_a   1.000
_cell.length_b   1.000
_cell.length_c   1.000
_cell.angle_alpha   90.00
_cell.angle_beta   90.00
_cell.angle_gamma   90.00
#
_symmetry.space_group_name_H-M   'P 1'
#
loop_
_entity.id
_entity.type
_entity.pdbx_description
1 polymer ?
#
loop_
_entity_poly.entity_id
_entity_poly.type
_entity_poly.pdbx_seq_one_letter_code
_entity_poly.pdbx_strand_id
1 'polypeptide(L)'
;MPRTTGHIALAGAPNVGKSTLLNALIGQHLAIVSPKPQATRLPVTGIRTEGDTQYIFHDLPGLLDPGYLLQSRMRELALDTAGRMDLVLHLHPAPEAPAPPFERVAGIAEPLGVPTLTVYTKGDLLAPARRSELEVEAPVVAESGDQGLDRLLSRIRPLLPERPFEFDPEDIGTQPLRFFVVEYLREAAFELLQDEVPYSFTAEVEEFREAERPMYIRVTLFVERESQKAIVIGRNGQTIKALGAHARRRLEDLIGAPVYLDSWVKALPNWRKHSGELARFGFPPPPSTAAARPEHHDALSPDKESA
;
A
#
# COMPACT_ATOMS: atom_id res chain seq x y z
N MET A 1 -29.45 7.10 12.58
CA MET A 1 -29.17 7.62 11.23
C MET A 1 -28.51 6.50 10.43
N PRO A 2 -28.81 6.34 9.14
CA PRO A 2 -28.08 5.38 8.31
C PRO A 2 -26.59 5.74 8.35
N ARG A 3 -25.73 4.71 8.41
CA ARG A 3 -24.28 4.88 8.31
C ARG A 3 -23.83 4.42 6.94
N THR A 4 -22.77 5.02 6.45
CA THR A 4 -22.12 4.68 5.18
C THR A 4 -20.71 4.20 5.51
N THR A 5 -20.30 3.04 5.00
CA THR A 5 -18.95 2.54 5.19
C THR A 5 -18.47 1.94 3.87
N GLY A 6 -17.24 2.25 3.47
CA GLY A 6 -16.71 1.81 2.17
C GLY A 6 -15.22 1.55 2.18
N HIS A 7 -14.79 0.43 1.58
CA HIS A 7 -13.40 0.15 1.27
C HIS A 7 -13.06 0.76 -0.09
N ILE A 8 -11.96 1.51 -0.12
CA ILE A 8 -11.58 2.36 -1.25
C ILE A 8 -10.12 2.06 -1.62
N ALA A 9 -9.88 1.49 -2.78
CA ALA A 9 -8.52 1.27 -3.27
C ALA A 9 -7.92 2.56 -3.84
N LEU A 10 -6.72 2.94 -3.40
CA LEU A 10 -5.88 3.94 -4.07
C LEU A 10 -4.99 3.20 -5.06
N ALA A 11 -5.26 3.34 -6.36
CA ALA A 11 -4.59 2.59 -7.41
C ALA A 11 -4.07 3.49 -8.53
N GLY A 12 -2.99 3.09 -9.18
CA GLY A 12 -2.36 3.85 -10.26
C GLY A 12 -0.88 3.51 -10.40
N ALA A 13 -0.21 4.16 -11.35
CA ALA A 13 1.22 3.95 -11.61
C ALA A 13 2.09 4.26 -10.36
N PRO A 14 3.36 3.82 -10.30
CA PRO A 14 4.30 4.27 -9.28
C PRO A 14 4.42 5.80 -9.24
N ASN A 15 4.67 6.37 -8.06
CA ASN A 15 4.97 7.81 -7.87
C ASN A 15 3.86 8.81 -8.28
N VAL A 16 2.62 8.35 -8.48
CA VAL A 16 1.46 9.22 -8.71
C VAL A 16 0.90 9.85 -7.44
N GLY A 17 1.48 9.59 -6.25
CA GLY A 17 1.07 10.23 -4.98
C GLY A 17 0.02 9.47 -4.16
N LYS A 18 -0.11 8.14 -4.33
CA LYS A 18 -1.06 7.31 -3.56
C LYS A 18 -0.84 7.38 -2.05
N SER A 19 0.37 7.08 -1.59
CA SER A 19 0.75 7.14 -0.17
C SER A 19 0.68 8.55 0.40
N THR A 20 1.02 9.56 -0.40
CA THR A 20 0.87 10.96 0.01
C THR A 20 -0.60 11.32 0.23
N LEU A 21 -1.48 10.91 -0.69
CA LEU A 21 -2.92 11.10 -0.54
C LEU A 21 -3.47 10.35 0.67
N LEU A 22 -3.04 9.11 0.91
CA LEU A 22 -3.44 8.36 2.11
C LEU A 22 -3.06 9.15 3.37
N ASN A 23 -1.80 9.53 3.52
CA ASN A 23 -1.33 10.26 4.69
C ASN A 23 -2.07 11.58 4.89
N ALA A 24 -2.39 12.30 3.81
CA ALA A 24 -3.16 13.55 3.86
C ALA A 24 -4.63 13.33 4.27
N LEU A 25 -5.26 12.26 3.78
CA LEU A 25 -6.65 11.91 4.14
C LEU A 25 -6.78 11.53 5.62
N ILE A 26 -5.80 10.80 6.15
CA ILE A 26 -5.80 10.34 7.54
C ILE A 26 -5.24 11.41 8.51
N GLY A 27 -4.38 12.31 8.02
CA GLY A 27 -3.68 13.29 8.84
C GLY A 27 -2.52 12.70 9.64
N GLN A 28 -2.07 11.48 9.30
CA GLN A 28 -0.95 10.79 9.93
C GLN A 28 -0.05 10.11 8.90
N HIS A 29 1.23 9.92 9.25
CA HIS A 29 2.22 9.29 8.38
C HIS A 29 2.15 7.76 8.50
N LEU A 30 1.17 7.14 7.84
CA LEU A 30 0.96 5.69 7.84
C LEU A 30 1.67 4.96 6.69
N ALA A 31 1.81 5.60 5.53
CA ALA A 31 2.46 5.02 4.36
C ALA A 31 3.74 5.75 3.99
N ILE A 32 4.70 5.00 3.47
CA ILE A 32 6.00 5.52 3.05
C ILE A 32 5.83 6.38 1.79
N VAL A 33 6.38 7.59 1.84
CA VAL A 33 6.46 8.48 0.67
C VAL A 33 7.92 8.56 0.23
N SER A 34 8.18 8.29 -1.04
CA SER A 34 9.52 8.37 -1.62
C SER A 34 9.45 8.73 -3.10
N PRO A 35 10.40 9.54 -3.62
CA PRO A 35 10.51 9.81 -5.06
C PRO A 35 11.03 8.59 -5.83
N LYS A 36 11.73 7.66 -5.17
CA LYS A 36 12.13 6.39 -5.78
C LYS A 36 10.87 5.50 -5.93
N PRO A 37 10.66 4.90 -7.11
CA PRO A 37 9.49 4.03 -7.36
C PRO A 37 9.50 2.79 -6.46
N GLN A 38 8.38 2.06 -6.41
CA GLN A 38 8.26 0.81 -5.63
C GLN A 38 8.44 1.01 -4.12
N ALA A 39 8.09 2.20 -3.60
CA ALA A 39 7.96 2.43 -2.18
C ALA A 39 6.91 1.46 -1.62
N THR A 40 5.60 1.67 -1.78
CA THR A 40 4.57 0.73 -1.28
C THR A 40 4.71 -0.68 -1.88
N ARG A 41 4.92 -1.69 -1.02
CA ARG A 41 4.97 -3.11 -1.41
C ARG A 41 3.78 -3.92 -0.93
N LEU A 42 3.26 -3.61 0.25
CA LEU A 42 2.07 -4.21 0.83
C LEU A 42 0.99 -3.13 0.97
N PRO A 43 -0.30 -3.49 0.85
CA PRO A 43 -1.38 -2.56 1.12
C PRO A 43 -1.30 -1.94 2.51
N VAL A 44 -1.46 -0.61 2.58
CA VAL A 44 -1.60 0.12 3.84
C VAL A 44 -3.03 0.61 3.98
N THR A 45 -3.65 0.35 5.13
CA THR A 45 -5.04 0.69 5.39
C THR A 45 -5.09 1.94 6.26
N GLY A 46 -5.78 2.96 5.77
CA GLY A 46 -6.10 4.16 6.53
C GLY A 46 -7.60 4.26 6.76
N ILE A 47 -8.01 4.51 7.99
CA ILE A 47 -9.42 4.66 8.37
C ILE A 47 -9.69 6.12 8.71
N ARG A 48 -10.71 6.69 8.10
CA ARG A 48 -11.22 8.03 8.42
C ARG A 48 -12.71 7.93 8.68
N THR A 49 -13.14 8.31 9.88
CA THR A 49 -14.56 8.43 10.20
C THR A 49 -14.94 9.91 10.24
N GLU A 50 -15.95 10.31 9.48
CA GLU A 50 -16.45 11.69 9.43
C GLU A 50 -17.99 11.70 9.45
N GLY A 51 -18.56 12.20 10.55
CA GLY A 51 -20.01 12.21 10.75
C GLY A 51 -20.61 10.81 10.74
N ASP A 52 -21.43 10.52 9.74
CA ASP A 52 -22.12 9.25 9.52
C ASP A 52 -21.42 8.34 8.48
N THR A 53 -20.22 8.71 8.03
CA THR A 53 -19.47 8.00 6.99
C THR A 53 -18.11 7.51 7.48
N GLN A 54 -17.77 6.24 7.24
CA GLN A 54 -16.45 5.65 7.51
C GLN A 54 -15.78 5.25 6.19
N TYR A 55 -14.70 5.95 5.86
CA TYR A 55 -13.86 5.69 4.69
C TYR A 55 -12.70 4.78 5.08
N ILE A 56 -12.55 3.65 4.41
CA ILE A 56 -11.46 2.69 4.66
C ILE A 56 -10.59 2.65 3.40
N PHE A 57 -9.55 3.47 3.38
CA PHE A 57 -8.64 3.59 2.24
C PHE A 57 -7.57 2.51 2.27
N HIS A 58 -7.21 1.98 1.10
CA HIS A 58 -6.10 1.04 0.92
C HIS A 58 -5.10 1.61 -0.07
N ASP A 59 -3.93 2.04 0.40
CA ASP A 59 -2.80 2.42 -0.46
C ASP A 59 -2.18 1.16 -1.06
N LEU A 60 -2.33 0.98 -2.36
CA LEU A 60 -1.86 -0.22 -3.06
C LEU A 60 -0.47 -0.02 -3.67
N PRO A 61 0.30 -1.11 -3.86
CA PRO A 61 1.51 -1.07 -4.67
C PRO A 61 1.27 -0.44 -6.05
N GLY A 62 2.23 0.34 -6.53
CA GLY A 62 2.15 0.96 -7.85
C GLY A 62 2.05 -0.08 -8.97
N LEU A 63 1.11 0.13 -9.89
CA LEU A 63 0.88 -0.74 -11.04
C LEU A 63 1.99 -0.53 -12.07
N LEU A 64 2.94 -1.46 -12.13
CA LEU A 64 4.10 -1.42 -13.01
C LEU A 64 4.23 -2.74 -13.78
N ASP A 65 4.99 -2.71 -14.88
CA ASP A 65 5.34 -3.92 -15.61
C ASP A 65 6.41 -4.72 -14.85
N PRO A 66 6.12 -5.96 -14.39
CA PRO A 66 7.04 -6.70 -13.53
C PRO A 66 8.28 -7.21 -14.27
N GLY A 67 9.47 -6.86 -13.77
CA GLY A 67 10.75 -7.43 -14.18
C GLY A 67 11.25 -8.59 -13.30
N TYR A 68 10.65 -8.83 -12.13
CA TYR A 68 11.00 -9.95 -11.25
C TYR A 68 9.86 -10.35 -10.31
N LEU A 69 9.99 -11.52 -9.66
CA LEU A 69 8.88 -12.19 -8.95
C LEU A 69 8.21 -11.33 -7.86
N LEU A 70 8.96 -10.60 -7.03
CA LEU A 70 8.36 -9.66 -6.05
C LEU A 70 7.43 -8.65 -6.72
N GLN A 71 7.84 -8.07 -7.85
CA GLN A 71 7.01 -7.10 -8.57
C GLN A 71 5.74 -7.76 -9.13
N SER A 72 5.84 -9.01 -9.61
CA SER A 72 4.68 -9.78 -10.03
C SER A 72 3.70 -9.99 -8.87
N ARG A 73 4.20 -10.37 -7.70
CA ARG A 73 3.39 -10.54 -6.48
C ARG A 73 2.77 -9.24 -6.00
N MET A 74 3.51 -8.13 -6.03
CA MET A 74 3.00 -6.81 -5.68
C MET A 74 1.85 -6.39 -6.61
N ARG A 75 2.00 -6.62 -7.92
CA ARG A 75 0.95 -6.32 -8.90
C ARG A 75 -0.28 -7.22 -8.71
N GLU A 76 -0.08 -8.52 -8.55
CA GLU A 76 -1.16 -9.47 -8.27
C GLU A 76 -1.94 -9.08 -7.01
N LEU A 77 -1.22 -8.77 -5.92
CA LEU A 77 -1.81 -8.32 -4.66
C LEU A 77 -2.60 -7.01 -4.81
N ALA A 78 -2.06 -6.03 -5.55
CA ALA A 78 -2.74 -4.77 -5.81
C ALA A 78 -4.05 -4.99 -6.59
N LEU A 79 -4.02 -5.81 -7.65
CA LEU A 79 -5.20 -6.06 -8.48
C LEU A 79 -6.26 -6.89 -7.74
N ASP A 80 -5.86 -7.94 -7.01
CA ASP A 80 -6.78 -8.73 -6.18
C ASP A 80 -7.43 -7.87 -5.09
N THR A 81 -6.64 -7.00 -4.44
CA THR A 81 -7.19 -6.07 -3.44
C THR A 81 -8.18 -5.11 -4.09
N ALA A 82 -7.80 -4.45 -5.19
CA ALA A 82 -8.66 -3.49 -5.89
C ALA A 82 -9.99 -4.12 -6.35
N GLY A 83 -9.96 -5.37 -6.83
CA GLY A 83 -11.16 -6.09 -7.28
C GLY A 83 -12.14 -6.49 -6.19
N ARG A 84 -11.77 -6.33 -4.90
CA ARG A 84 -12.63 -6.64 -3.73
C ARG A 84 -13.15 -5.40 -3.02
N MET A 85 -12.77 -4.20 -3.47
CA MET A 85 -13.17 -2.95 -2.84
C MET A 85 -14.56 -2.51 -3.30
N ASP A 86 -15.15 -1.55 -2.59
CA ASP A 86 -16.40 -0.90 -3.00
C ASP A 86 -16.16 0.17 -4.08
N LEU A 87 -14.96 0.77 -4.10
CA LEU A 87 -14.55 1.81 -5.05
C LEU A 87 -13.04 1.74 -5.33
N VAL A 88 -12.65 1.96 -6.59
CA VAL A 88 -11.26 2.23 -6.98
C VAL A 88 -11.09 3.72 -7.27
N LEU A 89 -10.16 4.38 -6.57
CA LEU A 89 -9.64 5.68 -6.97
C LEU A 89 -8.45 5.47 -7.90
N HIS A 90 -8.66 5.77 -9.18
CA HIS A 90 -7.59 5.77 -10.18
C HIS A 90 -6.83 7.10 -10.11
N LEU A 91 -5.68 7.08 -9.44
CA LEU A 91 -4.83 8.26 -9.27
C LEU A 91 -3.93 8.46 -10.49
N HIS A 92 -3.96 9.67 -11.04
CA HIS A 92 -3.13 10.09 -12.17
C HIS A 92 -2.60 11.51 -11.97
N PRO A 93 -1.34 11.85 -12.34
CA PRO A 93 -0.84 13.21 -12.19
C PRO A 93 -1.63 14.22 -13.05
N ALA A 94 -2.05 15.34 -12.45
CA ALA A 94 -2.80 16.39 -13.11
C ALA A 94 -2.08 17.02 -14.32
N PRO A 95 -0.73 17.23 -14.30
CA PRO A 95 -0.01 17.69 -15.48
C PRO A 95 -0.03 16.73 -16.68
N GLU A 96 -0.38 15.47 -16.45
CA GLU A 96 -0.42 14.41 -17.47
C GLU A 96 -1.86 14.08 -17.91
N ALA A 97 -2.83 14.95 -17.60
CA ALA A 97 -4.22 14.77 -17.99
C ALA A 97 -4.42 14.88 -19.53
N PRO A 98 -5.39 14.14 -20.12
CA PRO A 98 -6.33 13.24 -19.46
C PRO A 98 -5.72 11.88 -19.06
N ALA A 99 -6.31 11.23 -18.06
CA ALA A 99 -5.82 9.94 -17.60
C ALA A 99 -6.22 8.85 -18.63
N PRO A 100 -5.36 7.88 -18.94
CA PRO A 100 -5.78 6.69 -19.69
C PRO A 100 -6.82 5.89 -18.89
N PRO A 101 -7.56 4.96 -19.53
CA PRO A 101 -8.41 4.03 -18.80
C PRO A 101 -7.62 3.25 -17.74
N PHE A 102 -8.24 2.96 -16.59
CA PHE A 102 -7.59 2.26 -15.50
C PHE A 102 -7.06 0.88 -15.93
N GLU A 103 -7.81 0.17 -16.78
CA GLU A 103 -7.46 -1.15 -17.32
C GLU A 103 -6.12 -1.11 -18.07
N ARG A 104 -5.85 -0.02 -18.79
CA ARG A 104 -4.58 0.18 -19.49
C ARG A 104 -3.42 0.36 -18.51
N VAL A 105 -3.63 1.11 -17.42
CA VAL A 105 -2.61 1.31 -16.37
C VAL A 105 -2.38 0.02 -15.57
N ALA A 106 -3.44 -0.71 -15.30
CA ALA A 106 -3.42 -2.01 -14.62
C ALA A 106 -2.88 -3.15 -15.50
N GLY A 107 -2.84 -2.94 -16.82
CA GLY A 107 -2.45 -3.95 -17.81
C GLY A 107 -3.37 -5.18 -17.78
N ILE A 108 -4.67 -4.95 -17.57
CA ILE A 108 -5.72 -5.99 -17.56
C ILE A 108 -6.62 -5.83 -18.79
N ALA A 109 -7.14 -6.94 -19.30
CA ALA A 109 -8.01 -6.93 -20.47
C ALA A 109 -9.46 -6.59 -20.11
N GLU A 110 -9.91 -7.11 -18.96
CA GLU A 110 -11.28 -6.95 -18.47
C GLU A 110 -11.33 -5.99 -17.28
N PRO A 111 -12.40 -5.19 -17.13
CA PRO A 111 -12.62 -4.37 -15.94
C PRO A 111 -12.70 -5.22 -14.66
N LEU A 112 -12.31 -4.65 -13.53
CA LEU A 112 -12.38 -5.33 -12.21
C LEU A 112 -13.82 -5.57 -11.71
N GLY A 113 -14.84 -5.03 -12.39
CA GLY A 113 -16.23 -5.08 -11.91
C GLY A 113 -16.54 -4.14 -10.75
N VAL A 114 -15.57 -3.33 -10.32
CA VAL A 114 -15.69 -2.34 -9.25
C VAL A 114 -15.79 -0.92 -9.86
N PRO A 115 -16.68 -0.05 -9.35
CA PRO A 115 -16.72 1.35 -9.75
C PRO A 115 -15.34 2.01 -9.66
N THR A 116 -14.98 2.80 -10.67
CA THR A 116 -13.69 3.50 -10.72
C THR A 116 -13.92 5.01 -10.86
N LEU A 117 -13.29 5.78 -9.97
CA LEU A 117 -13.27 7.24 -9.98
C LEU A 117 -11.85 7.73 -10.25
N THR A 118 -11.65 8.45 -11.35
CA THR A 118 -10.36 9.12 -11.62
C THR A 118 -10.15 10.27 -10.64
N VAL A 119 -8.96 10.36 -10.06
CA VAL A 119 -8.53 11.43 -9.17
C VAL A 119 -7.21 11.98 -9.68
N TYR A 120 -7.14 13.29 -9.92
CA TYR A 120 -5.92 13.92 -10.37
C TYR A 120 -5.09 14.40 -9.18
N THR A 121 -3.84 13.95 -9.10
CA THR A 121 -2.89 14.32 -8.05
C THR A 121 -1.92 15.40 -8.53
N LYS A 122 -1.12 15.98 -7.63
CA LYS A 122 -0.14 17.03 -7.98
C LYS A 122 -0.78 18.25 -8.64
N GLY A 123 -2.00 18.59 -8.23
CA GLY A 123 -2.74 19.75 -8.75
C GLY A 123 -2.07 21.09 -8.46
N ASP A 124 -1.17 21.13 -7.49
CA ASP A 124 -0.30 22.28 -7.17
C ASP A 124 0.69 22.62 -8.30
N LEU A 125 0.95 21.69 -9.22
CA LEU A 125 1.79 21.92 -10.40
C LEU A 125 1.02 22.58 -11.56
N LEU A 126 -0.30 22.72 -11.46
CA LEU A 126 -1.13 23.34 -12.49
C LEU A 126 -1.32 24.83 -12.25
N ALA A 127 -1.42 25.60 -13.34
CA ALA A 127 -1.93 26.97 -13.28
C ALA A 127 -3.41 26.96 -12.81
N PRO A 128 -3.87 27.97 -12.05
CA PRO A 128 -5.22 28.00 -11.48
C PRO A 128 -6.34 27.79 -12.50
N ALA A 129 -6.25 28.39 -13.68
CA ALA A 129 -7.25 28.22 -14.74
C ALA A 129 -7.35 26.76 -15.20
N ARG A 130 -6.20 26.11 -15.44
CA ARG A 130 -6.15 24.71 -15.87
C ARG A 130 -6.63 23.75 -14.78
N ARG A 131 -6.34 24.05 -13.52
CA ARG A 131 -6.85 23.31 -12.37
C ARG A 131 -8.38 23.38 -12.31
N SER A 132 -8.95 24.59 -12.42
CA SER A 132 -10.41 24.78 -12.41
C SER A 132 -11.11 24.03 -13.53
N GLU A 133 -10.53 24.00 -14.74
CA GLU A 133 -11.06 23.20 -15.85
C GLU A 133 -11.11 21.70 -15.51
N LEU A 134 -10.01 21.15 -15.01
CA LEU A 134 -9.90 19.73 -14.68
C LEU A 134 -10.82 19.32 -13.52
N GLU A 135 -10.99 20.23 -12.56
CA GLU A 135 -11.86 20.04 -11.41
C GLU A 135 -13.35 19.88 -11.78
N VAL A 136 -13.78 20.39 -12.93
CA VAL A 136 -15.14 20.17 -13.45
C VAL A 136 -15.38 18.67 -13.76
N GLU A 137 -14.35 17.99 -14.25
CA GLU A 137 -14.44 16.59 -14.70
C GLU A 137 -14.16 15.60 -13.56
N ALA A 138 -13.17 15.87 -12.72
CA ALA A 138 -12.71 14.95 -11.68
C ALA A 138 -12.14 15.69 -10.46
N PRO A 139 -12.12 15.06 -9.26
CA PRO A 139 -11.42 15.62 -8.11
C PRO A 139 -9.94 15.87 -8.43
N VAL A 140 -9.43 17.03 -8.01
CA VAL A 140 -8.00 17.39 -8.10
C VAL A 140 -7.46 17.67 -6.70
N VAL A 141 -6.39 16.97 -6.33
CA VAL A 141 -5.73 17.09 -5.03
C VAL A 141 -4.27 17.54 -5.18
N ALA A 142 -3.80 18.32 -4.23
CA ALA A 142 -2.39 18.73 -4.16
C ALA A 142 -1.55 17.69 -3.41
N GLU A 143 -0.24 17.67 -3.67
CA GLU A 143 0.70 16.80 -2.93
C GLU A 143 0.94 17.29 -1.50
N SER A 144 0.89 18.62 -1.30
CA SER A 144 1.07 19.26 0.01
C SER A 144 -0.20 19.99 0.44
N GLY A 145 -0.69 19.67 1.63
CA GLY A 145 -1.84 20.32 2.26
C GLY A 145 -3.16 19.59 2.07
N ASP A 146 -4.24 20.27 2.42
CA ASP A 146 -5.63 19.80 2.43
C ASP A 146 -6.41 20.14 1.15
N GLN A 147 -5.74 20.77 0.18
CA GLN A 147 -6.40 21.30 -1.02
C GLN A 147 -7.06 20.19 -1.83
N GLY A 148 -8.39 20.25 -1.91
CA GLY A 148 -9.21 19.33 -2.71
C GLY A 148 -9.67 18.07 -1.97
N LEU A 149 -9.25 17.84 -0.73
CA LEU A 149 -9.64 16.64 0.03
C LEU A 149 -11.15 16.62 0.34
N ASP A 150 -11.73 17.73 0.79
CA ASP A 150 -13.17 17.81 1.08
C ASP A 150 -14.02 17.58 -0.19
N ARG A 151 -13.55 18.12 -1.31
CA ARG A 151 -14.18 17.89 -2.62
C ARG A 151 -14.05 16.43 -3.05
N LEU A 152 -12.90 15.79 -2.79
CA LEU A 152 -12.73 14.37 -3.05
C LEU A 152 -13.69 13.53 -2.19
N LEU A 153 -13.75 13.75 -0.87
CA LEU A 153 -14.60 13.01 0.05
C LEU A 153 -16.09 13.16 -0.28
N SER A 154 -16.54 14.38 -0.61
CA SER A 154 -17.92 14.62 -1.05
C SER A 154 -18.29 13.91 -2.35
N ARG A 155 -17.31 13.62 -3.23
CA ARG A 155 -17.50 12.83 -4.46
C ARG A 155 -17.45 11.32 -4.21
N ILE A 156 -16.69 10.88 -3.20
CA ILE A 156 -16.60 9.46 -2.80
C ILE A 156 -17.86 9.03 -2.07
N ARG A 157 -18.33 9.80 -1.09
CA ARG A 157 -19.46 9.43 -0.20
C ARG A 157 -20.67 8.84 -0.92
N PRO A 158 -21.23 9.44 -1.99
CA PRO A 158 -22.42 8.89 -2.66
C PRO A 158 -22.17 7.58 -3.43
N LEU A 159 -20.91 7.17 -3.61
CA LEU A 159 -20.53 5.93 -4.26
C LEU A 159 -20.36 4.76 -3.28
N LEU A 160 -20.40 5.03 -1.97
CA LEU A 160 -20.18 4.03 -0.93
C LEU A 160 -21.50 3.37 -0.50
N PRO A 161 -21.48 2.09 -0.10
CA PRO A 161 -22.67 1.39 0.34
C PRO A 161 -23.13 1.86 1.74
N GLU A 162 -24.44 1.82 1.98
CA GLU A 162 -25.01 1.98 3.31
C GLU A 162 -24.78 0.71 4.14
N ARG A 163 -23.91 0.81 5.15
CA ARG A 163 -23.65 -0.27 6.11
C ARG A 163 -23.11 0.30 7.43
N PRO A 164 -23.21 -0.43 8.56
CA PRO A 164 -22.64 0.01 9.83
C PRO A 164 -21.14 0.30 9.73
N PHE A 165 -20.61 1.06 10.70
CA PHE A 165 -19.16 1.18 10.86
C PHE A 165 -18.57 -0.20 11.18
N GLU A 166 -17.43 -0.50 10.56
CA GLU A 166 -16.68 -1.74 10.75
C GLU A 166 -15.64 -1.59 11.85
N PHE A 167 -15.05 -0.41 11.97
CA PHE A 167 -14.00 -0.07 12.94
C PHE A 167 -14.46 0.96 13.96
N ASP A 168 -13.71 1.10 15.05
CA ASP A 168 -13.94 2.18 16.01
C ASP A 168 -13.76 3.53 15.29
N PRO A 169 -14.60 4.55 15.56
CA PRO A 169 -14.41 5.88 14.99
C PRO A 169 -13.04 6.51 15.23
N GLU A 170 -12.32 6.11 16.29
CA GLU A 170 -10.97 6.58 16.63
C GLU A 170 -9.86 5.78 15.93
N ASP A 171 -10.18 4.63 15.32
CA ASP A 171 -9.20 3.83 14.57
C ASP A 171 -8.74 4.58 13.31
N ILE A 172 -7.43 4.59 13.09
CA ILE A 172 -6.79 5.23 11.92
C ILE A 172 -6.20 4.24 10.93
N GLY A 173 -6.09 2.96 11.30
CA GLY A 173 -5.47 1.91 10.48
C GLY A 173 -5.58 0.55 11.15
N THR A 174 -5.26 -0.51 10.41
CA THR A 174 -5.45 -1.91 10.87
C THR A 174 -4.13 -2.67 11.03
N GLN A 175 -3.02 -2.08 10.57
CA GLN A 175 -1.71 -2.71 10.58
C GLN A 175 -1.19 -2.84 12.02
N PRO A 176 -0.62 -4.01 12.39
CA PRO A 176 0.02 -4.17 13.69
C PRO A 176 1.29 -3.32 13.76
N LEU A 177 1.70 -2.90 14.96
CA LEU A 177 2.90 -2.06 15.15
C LEU A 177 4.18 -2.67 14.53
N ARG A 178 4.28 -4.00 14.49
CA ARG A 178 5.38 -4.73 13.82
C ARG A 178 5.50 -4.39 12.32
N PHE A 179 4.38 -4.13 11.65
CA PHE A 179 4.37 -3.70 10.26
C PHE A 179 5.08 -2.35 10.10
N PHE A 180 4.74 -1.38 10.96
CA PHE A 180 5.35 -0.05 10.92
C PHE A 180 6.84 -0.05 11.26
N VAL A 181 7.32 -0.98 12.10
CA VAL A 181 8.77 -1.17 12.31
C VAL A 181 9.47 -1.48 10.99
N VAL A 182 8.95 -2.45 10.23
CA VAL A 182 9.52 -2.85 8.94
C VAL A 182 9.42 -1.70 7.94
N GLU A 183 8.26 -1.06 7.83
CA GLU A 183 8.05 0.02 6.87
C GLU A 183 8.89 1.26 7.18
N TYR A 184 9.03 1.70 8.44
CA TYR A 184 9.88 2.85 8.75
C TYR A 184 11.38 2.58 8.57
N LEU A 185 11.82 1.33 8.75
CA LEU A 185 13.17 0.91 8.37
C LEU A 185 13.35 0.92 6.84
N ARG A 186 12.32 0.51 6.10
CA ARG A 186 12.31 0.57 4.65
C ARG A 186 12.30 2.02 4.15
N GLU A 187 11.53 2.91 4.77
CA GLU A 187 11.55 4.35 4.49
C GLU A 187 12.96 4.89 4.68
N ALA A 188 13.61 4.57 5.81
CA ALA A 188 14.98 4.98 6.08
C ALA A 188 15.95 4.47 4.99
N ALA A 189 15.76 3.22 4.52
CA ALA A 189 16.57 2.66 3.45
C ALA A 189 16.33 3.40 2.12
N PHE A 190 15.08 3.75 1.81
CA PHE A 190 14.73 4.55 0.63
C PHE A 190 15.27 5.97 0.69
N GLU A 191 15.36 6.56 1.87
CA GLU A 191 15.91 7.92 2.07
C GLU A 191 17.44 7.92 1.97
N LEU A 192 18.10 7.01 2.71
CA LEU A 192 19.54 7.08 2.97
C LEU A 192 20.39 6.25 2.01
N LEU A 193 19.82 5.21 1.38
CA LEU A 193 20.55 4.32 0.47
C LEU A 193 20.28 4.70 -0.99
N GLN A 194 21.22 4.31 -1.86
CA GLN A 194 21.21 4.64 -3.28
C GLN A 194 21.26 3.37 -4.14
N ASP A 195 21.18 3.57 -5.45
CA ASP A 195 21.26 2.53 -6.47
C ASP A 195 20.25 1.41 -6.21
N GLU A 196 20.64 0.14 -6.30
CA GLU A 196 19.73 -0.99 -6.16
C GLU A 196 19.44 -1.39 -4.70
N VAL A 197 20.17 -0.83 -3.73
CA VAL A 197 20.15 -1.28 -2.33
C VAL A 197 18.80 -1.07 -1.63
N PRO A 198 18.11 0.08 -1.75
CA PRO A 198 16.76 0.24 -1.18
C PRO A 198 15.78 -0.83 -1.67
N TYR A 199 15.92 -1.27 -2.92
CA TYR A 199 15.02 -2.23 -3.53
C TYR A 199 15.30 -3.67 -3.07
N SER A 200 16.53 -4.01 -2.66
CA SER A 200 16.84 -5.31 -2.07
C SER A 200 16.65 -5.36 -0.55
N PHE A 201 16.43 -4.20 0.08
CA PHE A 201 16.21 -4.09 1.52
C PHE A 201 14.84 -4.60 1.95
N THR A 202 14.81 -5.38 3.04
CA THR A 202 13.62 -5.73 3.81
C THR A 202 14.02 -5.94 5.28
N ALA A 203 13.05 -6.09 6.18
CA ALA A 203 13.31 -6.33 7.59
C ALA A 203 12.32 -7.34 8.18
N GLU A 204 12.73 -8.00 9.27
CA GLU A 204 11.92 -8.95 10.02
C GLU A 204 12.10 -8.70 11.52
N VAL A 205 10.99 -8.53 12.22
CA VAL A 205 10.98 -8.35 13.68
C VAL A 205 11.09 -9.72 14.34
N GLU A 206 12.23 -9.97 15.00
CA GLU A 206 12.50 -11.22 15.72
C GLU A 206 11.94 -11.20 17.13
N GLU A 207 11.99 -10.03 17.79
CA GLU A 207 11.58 -9.88 19.18
C GLU A 207 10.91 -8.52 19.37
N PHE A 208 9.83 -8.52 20.17
CA PHE A 208 9.07 -7.32 20.47
C PHE A 208 8.60 -7.39 21.92
N ARG A 209 9.07 -6.47 22.76
CA ARG A 209 8.74 -6.42 24.20
C ARG A 209 8.03 -5.10 24.52
N GLU A 210 6.71 -5.11 24.36
CA GLU A 210 5.84 -3.93 24.55
C GLU A 210 5.84 -3.37 25.98
N ALA A 211 6.08 -4.21 26.99
CA ALA A 211 6.04 -3.82 28.39
C ALA A 211 7.34 -3.13 28.87
N GLU A 212 8.45 -3.24 28.12
CA GLU A 212 9.71 -2.60 28.50
C GLU A 212 9.66 -1.09 28.24
N ARG A 213 10.46 -0.32 29.00
CA ARG A 213 10.61 1.13 28.87
C ARG A 213 12.11 1.46 28.90
N PRO A 214 12.75 1.83 27.77
CA PRO A 214 12.16 1.96 26.43
C PRO A 214 11.63 0.62 25.88
N MET A 215 10.64 0.67 24.98
CA MET A 215 10.11 -0.51 24.30
C MET A 215 11.22 -1.17 23.49
N TYR A 216 11.50 -2.46 23.75
CA TYR A 216 12.59 -3.18 23.07
C TYR A 216 12.09 -3.91 21.82
N ILE A 217 12.77 -3.68 20.70
CA ILE A 217 12.47 -4.31 19.41
C ILE A 217 13.78 -4.82 18.80
N ARG A 218 13.89 -6.14 18.59
CA ARG A 218 14.99 -6.75 17.83
C ARG A 218 14.55 -7.01 16.40
N VAL A 219 15.36 -6.55 15.44
CA VAL A 219 15.08 -6.65 14.02
C VAL A 219 16.29 -7.16 13.25
N THR A 220 16.06 -8.05 12.30
CA THR A 220 17.05 -8.40 11.27
C THR A 220 16.71 -7.66 9.98
N LEU A 221 17.67 -6.91 9.46
CA LEU A 221 17.67 -6.24 8.17
C LEU A 221 18.28 -7.18 7.12
N PHE A 222 17.58 -7.39 6.02
CA PHE A 222 17.99 -8.26 4.93
C PHE A 222 18.28 -7.48 3.65
N VAL A 223 19.30 -7.93 2.93
CA VAL A 223 19.68 -7.51 1.58
C VAL A 223 20.14 -8.72 0.77
N GLU A 224 20.26 -8.64 -0.55
CA GLU A 224 20.53 -9.82 -1.38
C GLU A 224 22.01 -10.24 -1.42
N ARG A 225 22.95 -9.34 -1.12
CA ARG A 225 24.38 -9.58 -1.32
C ARG A 225 25.22 -9.13 -0.13
N GLU A 226 26.36 -9.79 0.11
CA GLU A 226 27.31 -9.38 1.15
C GLU A 226 27.86 -7.97 0.90
N SER A 227 28.04 -7.56 -0.36
CA SER A 227 28.42 -6.19 -0.71
C SER A 227 27.36 -5.16 -0.27
N GLN A 228 26.08 -5.47 -0.43
CA GLN A 228 24.97 -4.63 0.03
C GLN A 228 24.90 -4.60 1.55
N LYS A 229 25.17 -5.73 2.21
CA LYS A 229 25.23 -5.79 3.68
C LYS A 229 26.32 -4.87 4.22
N ALA A 230 27.49 -4.83 3.57
CA ALA A 230 28.54 -3.88 3.92
C ALA A 230 28.09 -2.42 3.76
N ILE A 231 27.30 -2.10 2.73
CA ILE A 231 26.72 -0.75 2.52
C ILE A 231 25.73 -0.40 3.65
N VAL A 232 24.81 -1.31 3.99
CA VAL A 232 23.82 -1.10 5.06
C VAL A 232 24.48 -0.94 6.42
N ILE A 233 25.56 -1.68 6.71
CA ILE A 233 26.34 -1.48 7.93
C ILE A 233 27.05 -0.12 7.87
N GLY A 234 27.71 0.17 6.75
CA GLY A 234 28.50 1.38 6.56
C GLY A 234 29.79 1.40 7.37
N ARG A 235 30.64 2.41 7.11
CA ARG A 235 31.91 2.57 7.83
C ARG A 235 31.67 2.70 9.33
N ASN A 236 32.25 1.83 10.13
CA ASN A 236 32.10 1.80 11.60
C ASN A 236 30.63 1.76 12.08
N GLY A 237 29.72 1.17 11.29
CA GLY A 237 28.30 1.08 11.64
C GLY A 237 27.52 2.40 11.49
N GLN A 238 28.04 3.40 10.77
CA GLN A 238 27.39 4.71 10.66
C GLN A 238 26.04 4.63 9.91
N THR A 239 25.96 3.85 8.84
CA THR A 239 24.73 3.73 8.04
C THR A 239 23.63 3.02 8.80
N ILE A 240 23.91 1.88 9.44
CA ILE A 240 22.91 1.16 10.23
C ILE A 240 22.40 1.99 11.42
N LYS A 241 23.28 2.78 12.05
CA LYS A 241 22.88 3.73 13.10
C LYS A 241 21.96 4.83 12.56
N ALA A 242 22.23 5.35 11.37
CA ALA A 242 21.38 6.36 10.74
C ALA A 242 20.00 5.78 10.34
N LEU A 243 19.97 4.57 9.77
CA LEU A 243 18.72 3.84 9.48
C LEU A 243 17.90 3.64 10.74
N GLY A 244 18.53 3.13 11.80
CA GLY A 244 17.88 2.91 13.09
C GLY A 244 17.39 4.20 13.74
N ALA A 245 18.16 5.29 13.68
CA ALA A 245 17.76 6.59 14.20
C ALA A 245 16.57 7.20 13.44
N HIS A 246 16.52 7.04 12.11
CA HIS A 246 15.38 7.47 11.30
C HIS A 246 14.12 6.69 11.67
N ALA A 247 14.19 5.36 11.63
CA ALA A 247 13.04 4.50 11.95
C ALA A 247 12.56 4.68 13.39
N ARG A 248 13.48 4.80 14.35
CA ARG A 248 13.14 5.02 15.76
C ARG A 248 12.34 6.30 15.95
N ARG A 249 12.74 7.42 15.34
CA ARG A 249 11.97 8.69 15.46
C ARG A 249 10.53 8.52 15.00
N ARG A 250 10.32 7.90 13.83
CA ARG A 250 8.97 7.62 13.30
C ARG A 250 8.15 6.72 14.23
N LEU A 251 8.77 5.69 14.78
CA LEU A 251 8.13 4.79 15.74
C LEU A 251 7.75 5.51 17.04
N GLU A 252 8.66 6.31 17.58
CA GLU A 252 8.40 7.09 18.80
C GLU A 252 7.28 8.11 18.59
N ASP A 253 7.22 8.75 17.43
CA ASP A 253 6.12 9.66 17.05
C ASP A 253 4.78 8.92 16.95
N LEU A 254 4.75 7.73 16.34
CA LEU A 254 3.55 6.91 16.18
C LEU A 254 3.05 6.31 17.52
N ILE A 255 3.97 5.83 18.35
CA ILE A 255 3.67 5.12 19.61
C ILE A 255 3.45 6.11 20.77
N GLY A 256 4.09 7.28 20.73
CA GLY A 256 4.14 8.23 21.84
C GLY A 256 5.00 7.77 23.02
N ALA A 257 5.96 6.84 22.79
CA ALA A 257 6.84 6.32 23.83
C ALA A 257 8.26 6.00 23.30
N PRO A 258 9.30 6.03 24.15
CA PRO A 258 10.68 5.73 23.74
C PRO A 258 10.87 4.29 23.26
N VAL A 259 11.68 4.11 22.21
CA VAL A 259 11.95 2.82 21.58
C VAL A 259 13.46 2.51 21.56
N TYR A 260 13.83 1.27 21.92
CA TYR A 260 15.16 0.73 21.70
C TYR A 260 15.12 -0.26 20.54
N LEU A 261 15.79 0.08 19.44
CA LEU A 261 15.84 -0.72 18.22
C LEU A 261 17.20 -1.43 18.10
N ASP A 262 17.20 -2.75 18.29
CA ASP A 262 18.36 -3.63 18.18
C ASP A 262 18.42 -4.26 16.77
N SER A 263 19.28 -3.71 15.92
CA SER A 263 19.31 -4.03 14.49
C SER A 263 20.52 -4.89 14.09
N TRP A 264 20.25 -5.98 13.38
CA TRP A 264 21.25 -6.88 12.79
C TRP A 264 21.15 -6.86 11.27
N VAL A 265 22.24 -7.09 10.54
CA VAL A 265 22.21 -7.14 9.06
C VAL A 265 22.66 -8.51 8.57
N LYS A 266 21.83 -9.16 7.74
CA LYS A 266 22.13 -10.45 7.13
C LYS A 266 21.95 -10.36 5.61
N ALA A 267 22.83 -11.03 4.86
CA ALA A 267 22.58 -11.23 3.44
C ALA A 267 21.66 -12.45 3.27
N LEU A 268 20.61 -12.28 2.47
CA LEU A 268 19.65 -13.31 2.09
C LEU A 268 19.62 -13.38 0.56
N PRO A 269 20.43 -14.26 -0.05
CA PRO A 269 20.64 -14.29 -1.49
C PRO A 269 19.35 -14.36 -2.30
N ASN A 270 19.19 -13.42 -3.24
CA ASN A 270 18.12 -13.37 -4.25
C ASN A 270 16.68 -13.52 -3.70
N TRP A 271 16.42 -13.12 -2.45
CA TRP A 271 15.13 -13.36 -1.80
C TRP A 271 13.92 -12.84 -2.61
N ARG A 272 14.09 -11.76 -3.39
CA ARG A 272 13.02 -11.20 -4.24
C ARG A 272 12.60 -12.10 -5.41
N LYS A 273 13.37 -13.16 -5.67
CA LYS A 273 13.12 -14.19 -6.71
C LYS A 273 12.70 -15.53 -6.11
N HIS A 274 12.69 -15.67 -4.78
CA HIS A 274 12.37 -16.93 -4.11
C HIS A 274 10.99 -16.86 -3.48
N SER A 275 10.06 -17.68 -3.98
CA SER A 275 8.67 -17.71 -3.51
C SER A 275 8.52 -17.95 -2.00
N GLY A 276 9.37 -18.80 -1.41
CA GLY A 276 9.37 -19.05 0.03
C GLY A 276 9.71 -17.81 0.86
N GLU A 277 10.75 -17.07 0.48
CA GLU A 277 11.11 -15.82 1.16
C GLU A 277 10.07 -14.72 0.92
N LEU A 278 9.50 -14.65 -0.28
CA LEU A 278 8.39 -13.74 -0.56
C LEU A 278 7.19 -14.02 0.36
N ALA A 279 6.78 -15.29 0.49
CA ALA A 279 5.69 -15.66 1.40
C ALA A 279 6.02 -15.30 2.86
N ARG A 280 7.27 -15.53 3.29
CA ARG A 280 7.76 -15.13 4.62
C ARG A 280 7.63 -13.63 4.87
N PHE A 281 7.87 -12.79 3.85
CA PHE A 281 7.77 -11.33 3.95
C PHE A 281 6.39 -10.77 3.60
N GLY A 282 5.34 -11.61 3.56
CA GLY A 282 3.95 -11.16 3.37
C GLY A 282 3.49 -11.09 1.92
N PHE A 283 4.22 -11.70 0.98
CA PHE A 283 3.84 -11.81 -0.43
C PHE A 283 3.46 -13.27 -0.75
N PRO A 284 2.23 -13.71 -0.40
CA PRO A 284 1.82 -15.09 -0.61
C PRO A 284 1.79 -15.45 -2.11
N PRO A 285 1.96 -16.73 -2.48
CA PRO A 285 1.70 -17.15 -3.85
C PRO A 285 0.23 -16.90 -4.21
N PRO A 286 -0.08 -16.64 -5.49
CA PRO A 286 -1.45 -16.49 -5.96
C PRO A 286 -2.21 -17.79 -5.69
N PRO A 287 -3.52 -17.70 -5.44
CA PRO A 287 -4.35 -18.89 -5.27
C PRO A 287 -4.16 -19.82 -6.47
N SER A 288 -3.93 -21.11 -6.20
CA SER A 288 -3.79 -22.12 -7.24
C SER A 288 -5.07 -22.19 -8.07
N THR A 289 -4.95 -22.03 -9.39
CA THR A 289 -6.06 -22.16 -10.34
C THR A 289 -6.59 -23.60 -10.45
N ALA A 290 -6.03 -24.57 -9.71
CA ALA A 290 -6.41 -25.98 -9.76
C ALA A 290 -7.67 -26.36 -8.95
N ALA A 291 -8.33 -25.42 -8.25
CA ALA A 291 -9.50 -25.73 -7.41
C ALA A 291 -10.83 -25.10 -7.86
N ALA A 292 -10.87 -24.49 -9.05
CA ALA A 292 -12.10 -23.89 -9.59
C ALA A 292 -12.53 -24.56 -10.91
N ARG A 293 -12.95 -25.82 -10.81
CA ARG A 293 -13.99 -26.37 -11.68
C ARG A 293 -14.98 -27.09 -10.79
N PRO A 294 -16.23 -26.60 -10.63
CA PRO A 294 -17.28 -27.49 -10.21
C PRO A 294 -17.40 -28.55 -11.31
N GLU A 295 -17.21 -29.82 -10.94
CA GLU A 295 -17.57 -30.92 -11.82
C GLU A 295 -19.06 -30.75 -12.12
N HIS A 296 -19.36 -30.41 -13.38
CA HIS A 296 -20.69 -30.61 -13.92
C HIS A 296 -20.96 -32.11 -13.83
N HIS A 297 -21.68 -32.50 -12.78
CA HIS A 297 -22.30 -33.80 -12.72
C HIS A 297 -23.37 -33.81 -13.81
N ASP A 298 -22.99 -34.38 -14.95
CA ASP A 298 -23.88 -34.62 -16.07
C ASP A 298 -25.11 -35.40 -15.60
N ALA A 299 -26.24 -34.99 -16.16
CA ALA A 299 -27.56 -35.53 -15.92
C ALA A 299 -27.60 -37.04 -16.14
N LEU A 300 -28.06 -37.77 -15.12
CA LEU A 300 -28.68 -39.07 -15.33
C LEU A 300 -30.10 -38.83 -15.85
N SER A 301 -30.30 -39.15 -17.12
CA SER A 301 -31.60 -39.30 -17.77
C SER A 301 -32.49 -40.29 -17.00
N PRO A 302 -33.81 -40.07 -16.95
CA PRO A 302 -34.75 -41.05 -16.42
C PRO A 302 -35.01 -42.15 -17.47
N ASP A 303 -34.73 -43.40 -17.10
CA ASP A 303 -35.18 -44.57 -17.84
C ASP A 303 -36.72 -44.62 -17.84
N LYS A 304 -37.28 -44.71 -19.05
CA LYS A 304 -38.64 -45.15 -19.31
C LYS A 304 -38.63 -46.65 -19.65
N GLU A 305 -39.63 -47.34 -19.09
CA GLU A 305 -40.32 -48.52 -19.61
C GLU A 305 -39.53 -49.84 -19.75
N SER A 306 -39.89 -50.88 -18.99
CA SER A 306 -40.94 -51.86 -19.35
C SER A 306 -40.80 -53.19 -18.59
N ALA A 307 -41.95 -53.82 -18.30
CA ALA A 307 -42.23 -55.10 -17.62
C ALA A 307 -42.39 -55.08 -16.09
#